data_AF-A0A6V8KRP1-F1
#
_entry.id   AF-A0A6V8KRP1-F1
#
_cell.length_a   1.000
_cell.length_b   1.000
_cell.length_c   1.000
_cell.angle_alpha   90.00
_cell.angle_beta   90.00
_cell.angle_gamma   90.00
#
_symmetry.space_group_name_H-M   'P 1'
#
loop_
_entity.id
_entity.type
_entity.pdbx_description
1 polymer ?
#
loop_
_entity_poly.entity_id
_entity_poly.type
_entity_poly.pdbx_seq_one_letter_code
_entity_poly.pdbx_strand_id
1 'polypeptide(L)'
;MVFLGHYTRPALWVRLTGDRVRMEFKIMPGDDRKEIVTPAAIARISRGVLTPENFTPDRTAVYTFRALVAERWRVGNVFLAGDASHQAPPLFGQGLCAGLRDVVNLAWKLRLVATGRASEDLLDTYESERRPHARYWVERAATMAGLIQTTDPDTAAGRDAHLRANPAAAAPPPAPPLGPGLHTGARDERAGRLSIQPVLADGQRLDDLVGVRFLLATSPQLLDGLAPDTRAAVEADPETVVLTAPKQVGQLLASVEAPAVVVRPDRYILGVADTAADLESLLRLLPMTSPRGDAAAVPVPPSR
;
A
#
# COMPACT_ATOMS: atom_id res chain seq x y z
N MET A 1 -6.23 14.29 -16.92
CA MET A 1 -7.25 13.21 -16.97
C MET A 1 -8.61 13.87 -16.85
N VAL A 2 -9.57 13.51 -17.69
CA VAL A 2 -10.93 14.06 -17.67
C VAL A 2 -11.92 12.90 -17.69
N PHE A 3 -12.78 12.83 -16.67
CA PHE A 3 -13.92 11.91 -16.67
C PHE A 3 -15.10 12.59 -17.34
N LEU A 4 -15.56 12.03 -18.45
CA LEU A 4 -16.78 12.42 -19.14
C LEU A 4 -17.92 11.59 -18.58
N GLY A 5 -18.45 11.99 -17.43
CA GLY A 5 -19.49 11.27 -16.68
C GLY A 5 -20.89 11.33 -17.29
N HIS A 6 -21.03 11.57 -18.59
CA HIS A 6 -22.35 11.70 -19.22
C HIS A 6 -23.12 10.38 -19.15
N TYR A 7 -24.35 10.40 -18.63
CA TYR A 7 -25.12 9.20 -18.30
C TYR A 7 -25.41 8.29 -19.51
N THR A 8 -25.49 8.86 -20.72
CA THR A 8 -25.74 8.07 -21.94
C THR A 8 -24.58 7.13 -22.33
N ARG A 9 -23.34 7.51 -22.00
CA ARG A 9 -22.15 6.65 -22.11
C ARG A 9 -21.00 7.30 -21.36
N PRO A 10 -20.73 6.88 -20.12
CA PRO A 10 -19.57 7.34 -19.37
C PRO A 10 -18.28 7.02 -20.11
N ALA A 11 -17.37 7.98 -20.12
CA ALA A 11 -16.07 7.85 -20.77
C ALA A 11 -14.95 8.51 -19.96
N LEU A 12 -13.72 8.11 -20.25
CA LEU A 12 -12.50 8.70 -19.69
C LEU A 12 -11.60 9.15 -20.84
N TRP A 13 -11.02 10.34 -20.69
CA TRP A 13 -10.00 10.89 -21.58
C TRP A 13 -8.70 11.17 -20.81
N VAL A 14 -7.60 10.58 -21.26
CA VAL A 14 -6.26 10.81 -20.68
C VAL A 14 -5.28 11.13 -21.79
N ARG A 15 -4.75 12.35 -21.81
CA ARG A 15 -3.59 12.67 -22.63
C ARG A 15 -2.36 11.99 -22.04
N LEU A 16 -1.63 11.26 -22.87
CA LEU A 16 -0.38 10.60 -22.52
C LEU A 16 0.80 11.42 -23.08
N THR A 17 2.02 10.90 -22.94
CA THR A 17 3.23 11.52 -23.50
C THR A 17 3.16 11.61 -25.02
N GLY A 18 3.65 12.71 -25.58
CA GLY A 18 3.63 12.96 -27.03
C GLY A 18 2.23 13.26 -27.56
N ASP A 19 1.87 12.57 -28.63
CA ASP A 19 0.58 12.63 -29.34
C ASP A 19 -0.39 11.52 -28.93
N ARG A 20 -0.02 10.69 -27.94
CA ARG A 20 -0.84 9.56 -27.49
C ARG A 20 -1.98 9.97 -26.58
N VAL A 21 -3.10 9.26 -26.70
CA VAL A 21 -4.27 9.39 -25.84
C VAL A 21 -4.75 8.00 -25.40
N ARG A 22 -5.17 7.89 -24.14
CA ARG A 22 -5.98 6.76 -23.66
C ARG A 22 -7.42 7.22 -23.52
N MET A 23 -8.30 6.48 -24.17
CA MET A 23 -9.73 6.64 -24.04
C MET A 23 -10.36 5.37 -23.52
N GLU A 24 -11.35 5.53 -22.65
CA GLU A 24 -12.17 4.43 -22.16
C GLU A 24 -13.63 4.79 -22.35
N PHE A 25 -14.40 3.82 -22.83
CA PHE A 25 -15.83 3.96 -23.00
C PHE A 25 -16.50 2.82 -22.24
N LYS A 26 -17.53 3.15 -21.46
CA LYS A 26 -18.37 2.12 -20.85
C LYS A 26 -19.05 1.31 -21.96
N ILE A 27 -18.94 -0.01 -21.88
CA ILE A 27 -19.72 -0.93 -22.71
C ILE A 27 -21.16 -0.93 -22.18
N MET A 28 -22.12 -0.64 -23.06
CA MET A 28 -23.54 -0.50 -22.75
C MET A 28 -24.29 -1.80 -23.05
N PRO A 29 -25.47 -2.03 -22.42
CA PRO A 29 -26.35 -3.11 -22.85
C PRO A 29 -26.64 -3.03 -24.35
N GLY A 30 -26.45 -4.13 -25.06
CA GLY A 30 -26.65 -4.21 -26.52
C GLY A 30 -25.39 -3.94 -27.36
N ASP A 31 -24.29 -3.49 -26.78
CA ASP A 31 -23.02 -3.38 -27.51
C ASP A 31 -22.46 -4.80 -27.83
N ASP A 32 -22.09 -5.02 -29.09
CA ASP A 32 -21.32 -6.21 -29.48
C ASP A 32 -19.83 -5.99 -29.22
N ARG A 33 -19.21 -6.89 -28.45
CA ARG A 33 -17.81 -6.75 -28.00
C ARG A 33 -16.77 -6.84 -29.12
N LYS A 34 -17.10 -7.48 -30.24
CA LYS A 34 -16.23 -7.61 -31.42
C LYS A 34 -16.43 -6.43 -32.38
N GLU A 35 -17.66 -5.94 -32.54
CA GLU A 35 -17.95 -4.76 -33.37
C GLU A 35 -17.42 -3.48 -32.73
N ILE A 36 -17.59 -3.31 -31.41
CA ILE A 36 -17.33 -2.05 -30.70
C ILE A 36 -15.85 -1.63 -30.72
N VAL A 37 -14.96 -2.57 -31.07
CA VAL A 37 -13.51 -2.34 -31.17
C VAL A 37 -13.04 -2.03 -32.60
N THR A 38 -13.96 -2.02 -33.57
CA THR A 38 -13.63 -1.66 -34.96
C THR A 38 -13.40 -0.16 -35.09
N PRO A 39 -12.59 0.29 -36.08
CA PRO A 39 -12.38 1.73 -36.31
C PRO A 39 -13.67 2.52 -36.53
N ALA A 40 -14.64 1.93 -37.25
CA ALA A 40 -15.96 2.55 -37.48
C ALA A 40 -16.75 2.72 -36.18
N ALA A 41 -16.75 1.71 -35.29
CA ALA A 41 -17.40 1.79 -34.00
C ALA A 41 -16.72 2.80 -33.07
N ILE A 42 -15.38 2.85 -33.06
CA ILE A 42 -14.60 3.83 -32.30
C ILE A 42 -14.97 5.26 -32.73
N ALA A 43 -15.08 5.51 -34.05
CA ALA A 43 -15.57 6.79 -34.58
C ALA A 43 -16.99 7.10 -34.11
N ARG A 44 -17.89 6.12 -34.13
CA ARG A 44 -19.26 6.27 -33.64
C ARG A 44 -19.33 6.61 -32.14
N ILE A 45 -18.67 5.84 -31.27
CA ILE A 45 -18.78 6.02 -29.80
C ILE A 45 -17.98 7.23 -29.30
N SER A 46 -16.94 7.65 -30.03
CA SER A 46 -16.23 8.90 -29.79
C SER A 46 -16.94 10.12 -30.38
N ARG A 47 -18.10 9.94 -31.04
CA ARG A 47 -18.88 11.00 -31.71
C ARG A 47 -18.08 11.75 -32.79
N GLY A 48 -17.29 11.01 -33.56
CA GLY A 48 -16.48 11.53 -34.66
C GLY A 48 -15.17 12.19 -34.21
N VAL A 49 -14.84 12.17 -32.92
CA VAL A 49 -13.56 12.72 -32.43
C VAL A 49 -12.39 11.86 -32.87
N LEU A 50 -12.54 10.53 -32.81
CA LEU A 50 -11.51 9.57 -33.23
C LEU A 50 -11.95 8.84 -34.50
N THR A 51 -11.43 9.24 -35.66
CA THR A 51 -11.71 8.61 -36.95
C THR A 51 -10.50 7.83 -37.46
N PRO A 52 -10.66 6.89 -38.41
CA PRO A 52 -9.53 6.17 -39.00
C PRO A 52 -8.47 7.08 -39.63
N GLU A 53 -8.85 8.29 -40.04
CA GLU A 53 -7.96 9.27 -40.68
C GLU A 53 -7.10 10.05 -39.65
N ASN A 54 -7.54 10.15 -38.40
CA ASN A 54 -6.89 10.96 -37.37
C ASN A 54 -6.44 10.18 -36.13
N PHE A 55 -6.82 8.91 -36.00
CA PHE A 55 -6.53 8.08 -34.84
C PHE A 55 -6.15 6.65 -35.25
N THR A 56 -4.94 6.25 -34.87
CA THR A 56 -4.46 4.86 -35.00
C THR A 56 -4.30 4.26 -33.60
N PRO A 57 -5.10 3.24 -33.22
CA PRO A 57 -4.99 2.65 -31.89
C PRO A 57 -3.69 1.84 -31.76
N ASP A 58 -2.86 2.17 -30.76
CA ASP A 58 -1.77 1.29 -30.33
C ASP A 58 -2.30 -0.03 -29.76
N ARG A 59 -3.43 0.04 -29.06
CA ARG A 59 -4.10 -1.09 -28.40
C ARG A 59 -5.58 -0.82 -28.25
N THR A 60 -6.38 -1.83 -28.58
CA THR A 60 -7.82 -1.86 -28.30
C THR A 60 -8.14 -3.09 -27.46
N ALA A 61 -8.90 -2.92 -26.38
CA ALA A 61 -9.27 -4.03 -25.51
C ALA A 61 -10.63 -3.80 -24.86
N VAL A 62 -11.44 -4.87 -24.81
CA VAL A 62 -12.64 -4.95 -23.98
C VAL A 62 -12.31 -5.76 -22.75
N TYR A 63 -12.55 -5.18 -21.57
CA TYR A 63 -12.23 -5.81 -20.30
C TYR A 63 -13.30 -5.48 -19.27
N THR A 64 -13.47 -6.37 -18.30
CA THR A 64 -14.45 -6.23 -17.23
C THR A 64 -13.71 -6.08 -15.92
N PHE A 65 -14.01 -5.00 -15.20
CA PHE A 65 -13.51 -4.81 -13.85
C PHE A 65 -14.26 -5.68 -12.87
N ARG A 66 -13.52 -6.24 -11.93
CA ARG A 66 -14.07 -6.95 -10.79
C ARG A 66 -13.60 -6.25 -9.52
N ALA A 67 -14.42 -6.32 -8.48
CA ALA A 67 -14.08 -5.89 -7.13
C ALA A 67 -14.07 -7.16 -6.27
N LEU A 68 -12.89 -7.74 -6.10
CA LEU A 68 -12.71 -9.04 -5.44
C LEU A 68 -11.58 -8.96 -4.42
N VAL A 69 -11.71 -9.69 -3.32
CA VAL A 69 -10.65 -9.89 -2.33
C VAL A 69 -10.64 -11.38 -1.99
N ALA A 70 -9.51 -12.04 -2.16
CA ALA A 70 -9.33 -13.44 -1.79
C ALA A 70 -9.56 -13.64 -0.28
N GLU A 71 -10.19 -14.74 0.08
CA GLU A 71 -10.52 -15.06 1.49
C GLU A 71 -9.28 -15.40 2.31
N ARG A 72 -8.32 -16.12 1.69
CA ARG A 72 -7.02 -16.48 2.26
C ARG A 72 -5.91 -16.08 1.32
N TRP A 73 -4.88 -15.45 1.87
CA TRP A 73 -3.71 -14.96 1.16
C TRP A 73 -2.47 -15.81 1.45
N ARG A 74 -2.51 -16.64 2.50
CA ARG A 74 -1.49 -17.65 2.82
C ARG A 74 -2.13 -19.01 3.05
N VAL A 75 -1.55 -20.06 2.47
CA VAL A 75 -1.82 -21.46 2.81
C VAL A 75 -0.47 -22.19 2.87
N GLY A 76 0.02 -22.44 4.09
CA GLY A 76 1.37 -22.96 4.31
C GLY A 76 2.42 -22.02 3.70
N ASN A 77 3.19 -22.55 2.73
CA ASN A 77 4.24 -21.82 2.01
C ASN A 77 3.77 -21.19 0.68
N VAL A 78 2.47 -21.19 0.42
CA VAL A 78 1.89 -20.57 -0.78
C VAL A 78 1.28 -19.22 -0.41
N PHE A 79 1.68 -18.17 -1.12
CA PHE A 79 1.26 -16.79 -0.89
C PHE A 79 0.61 -16.19 -2.13
N LEU A 80 -0.42 -15.37 -1.95
CA LEU A 80 -1.02 -14.52 -2.98
C LEU A 80 -0.60 -13.07 -2.74
N ALA A 81 -0.33 -12.31 -3.80
CA ALA A 81 -0.07 -10.86 -3.76
C ALA A 81 -0.61 -10.17 -5.02
N GLY A 82 -0.96 -8.88 -4.91
CA GLY A 82 -1.47 -8.09 -6.04
C GLY A 82 -2.78 -8.63 -6.61
N ASP A 83 -2.92 -8.66 -7.93
CA ASP A 83 -4.15 -9.05 -8.63
C ASP A 83 -4.62 -10.50 -8.33
N ALA A 84 -3.72 -11.35 -7.82
CA ALA A 84 -4.06 -12.69 -7.33
C ALA A 84 -4.78 -12.65 -5.97
N SER A 85 -4.52 -11.63 -5.16
CA SER A 85 -5.13 -11.43 -3.83
C SER A 85 -6.35 -10.52 -3.87
N HIS A 86 -6.36 -9.53 -4.75
CA HIS A 86 -7.45 -8.56 -4.84
C HIS A 86 -7.51 -7.93 -6.23
N GLN A 87 -8.72 -7.63 -6.69
CA GLN A 87 -8.98 -6.94 -7.94
C GLN A 87 -9.85 -5.72 -7.64
N ALA A 88 -9.50 -4.58 -8.24
CA ALA A 88 -10.24 -3.35 -8.09
C ALA A 88 -10.51 -2.73 -9.46
N PRO A 89 -11.64 -2.01 -9.63
CA PRO A 89 -11.77 -1.04 -10.70
C PRO A 89 -10.58 -0.05 -10.68
N PRO A 90 -10.09 0.43 -11.83
CA PRO A 90 -8.82 1.16 -11.97
C PRO A 90 -8.95 2.63 -11.55
N LEU A 91 -9.59 2.87 -10.41
CA LEU A 91 -9.76 4.16 -9.79
C LEU A 91 -8.60 4.39 -8.82
N PHE A 92 -8.19 5.65 -8.67
CA PHE A 92 -7.09 6.07 -7.78
C PHE A 92 -5.70 5.46 -8.06
N GLY A 93 -5.54 4.71 -9.17
CA GLY A 93 -4.28 4.04 -9.51
C GLY A 93 -3.85 2.95 -8.51
N GLN A 94 -4.79 2.36 -7.75
CA GLN A 94 -4.42 1.51 -6.62
C GLN A 94 -4.18 0.05 -6.93
N GLY A 95 -4.53 -0.48 -8.11
CA GLY A 95 -4.28 -1.90 -8.43
C GLY A 95 -2.80 -2.28 -8.29
N LEU A 96 -1.94 -1.68 -9.14
CA LEU A 96 -0.50 -1.90 -9.06
C LEU A 96 0.10 -1.40 -7.74
N CYS A 97 -0.30 -0.21 -7.27
CA CYS A 97 0.27 0.37 -6.05
C CYS A 97 -0.05 -0.46 -4.80
N ALA A 98 -1.25 -1.04 -4.68
CA ALA A 98 -1.59 -1.94 -3.58
C ALA A 98 -0.85 -3.26 -3.70
N GLY A 99 -0.75 -3.84 -4.91
CA GLY A 99 0.03 -5.06 -5.14
C GLY A 99 1.51 -4.90 -4.81
N LEU A 100 2.12 -3.77 -5.15
CA LEU A 100 3.50 -3.46 -4.76
C LEU A 100 3.64 -3.39 -3.24
N ARG A 101 2.70 -2.76 -2.53
CA ARG A 101 2.72 -2.72 -1.06
C ARG A 101 2.58 -4.11 -0.44
N ASP A 102 1.83 -5.00 -1.06
CA ASP A 102 1.73 -6.38 -0.60
C ASP A 102 3.09 -7.09 -0.68
N VAL A 103 3.75 -6.99 -1.83
CA VAL A 103 5.07 -7.60 -2.03
C VAL A 103 6.13 -6.98 -1.11
N VAL A 104 6.14 -5.65 -0.96
CA VAL A 104 7.08 -4.96 -0.05
C VAL A 104 6.86 -5.39 1.40
N ASN A 105 5.60 -5.56 1.83
CA ASN A 105 5.28 -6.06 3.17
C ASN A 105 5.70 -7.52 3.38
N LEU A 106 5.55 -8.36 2.36
CA LEU A 106 5.86 -9.79 2.44
C LEU A 106 7.37 -10.09 2.33
N ALA A 107 8.09 -9.38 1.47
CA ALA A 107 9.47 -9.72 1.11
C ALA A 107 10.45 -9.71 2.29
N TRP A 108 10.37 -8.69 3.15
CA TRP A 108 11.26 -8.61 4.32
C TRP A 108 10.94 -9.68 5.36
N LYS A 109 9.66 -10.03 5.53
CA LYS A 109 9.20 -11.10 6.43
C LYS A 109 9.71 -12.46 5.95
N LEU A 110 9.56 -12.75 4.66
CA LEU A 110 10.09 -13.97 4.04
C LEU A 110 11.60 -14.09 4.25
N ARG A 111 12.35 -13.00 4.02
CA ARG A 111 13.81 -13.00 4.24
C ARG A 111 14.18 -13.33 5.70
N LEU A 112 13.52 -12.69 6.68
CA LEU A 112 13.84 -12.93 8.08
C LEU A 112 13.50 -14.36 8.52
N VAL A 113 12.37 -14.91 8.07
CA VAL A 113 12.02 -16.30 8.38
C VAL A 113 12.96 -17.28 7.68
N ALA A 114 13.23 -17.08 6.39
CA ALA A 114 14.12 -17.95 5.62
C ALA A 114 15.57 -17.96 6.14
N THR A 115 16.01 -16.87 6.77
CA THR A 115 17.34 -16.78 7.41
C THR A 115 17.34 -17.19 8.88
N GLY A 116 16.21 -17.67 9.40
CA GLY A 116 16.06 -18.13 10.78
C GLY A 116 16.10 -17.02 11.83
N ARG A 117 15.90 -15.76 11.40
CA ARG A 117 15.89 -14.56 12.25
C ARG A 117 14.52 -14.25 12.87
N ALA A 118 13.44 -14.72 12.24
CA ALA A 118 12.08 -14.61 12.76
C ALA A 118 11.38 -15.97 12.76
N SER A 119 10.37 -16.12 13.62
CA SER A 119 9.46 -17.28 13.58
C SER A 119 8.50 -17.18 12.39
N GLU A 120 7.91 -18.32 11.99
CA GLU A 120 6.93 -18.36 10.90
C GLU A 120 5.66 -17.54 11.18
N ASP A 121 5.34 -17.26 12.45
CA ASP A 121 4.19 -16.45 12.85
C ASP A 121 4.28 -15.02 12.29
N LEU A 122 5.49 -14.52 12.02
CA LEU A 122 5.67 -13.24 11.35
C LEU A 122 5.01 -13.24 9.97
N LEU A 123 5.03 -14.37 9.24
CA LEU A 123 4.43 -14.48 7.92
C LEU A 123 2.89 -14.49 7.98
N ASP A 124 2.28 -14.88 9.10
CA ASP A 124 0.82 -14.80 9.28
C ASP A 124 0.34 -13.36 9.35
N THR A 125 1.19 -12.45 9.81
CA THR A 125 0.87 -11.01 9.85
C THR A 125 0.71 -10.40 8.45
N TYR A 126 1.22 -11.05 7.39
CA TYR A 126 1.06 -10.53 6.03
C TYR A 126 -0.41 -10.36 5.64
N GLU A 127 -1.22 -11.42 5.84
CA GLU A 127 -2.64 -11.36 5.50
C GLU A 127 -3.39 -10.38 6.40
N SER A 128 -3.17 -10.45 7.71
CA SER A 128 -3.91 -9.62 8.67
C SER A 128 -3.62 -8.13 8.50
N GLU A 129 -2.39 -7.77 8.09
CA GLU A 129 -2.01 -6.38 7.80
C GLU A 129 -2.53 -5.90 6.43
N ARG A 130 -2.38 -6.73 5.39
CA ARG A 130 -2.60 -6.29 4.01
C ARG A 130 -4.02 -6.47 3.51
N ARG A 131 -4.74 -7.51 3.95
CA ARG A 131 -6.10 -7.79 3.48
C ARG A 131 -7.09 -6.67 3.82
N PRO A 132 -7.13 -6.11 5.05
CA PRO A 132 -7.98 -4.96 5.36
C PRO A 132 -7.60 -3.70 4.57
N HIS A 133 -6.29 -3.45 4.43
CA HIS A 133 -5.79 -2.31 3.65
C HIS A 133 -6.17 -2.41 2.16
N ALA A 134 -6.03 -3.59 1.55
CA ALA A 134 -6.43 -3.80 0.15
C ALA A 134 -7.94 -3.74 -0.03
N ARG A 135 -8.72 -4.34 0.89
CA ARG A 135 -10.18 -4.27 0.89
C ARG A 135 -10.69 -2.83 0.89
N TYR A 136 -10.11 -1.96 1.72
CA TYR A 136 -10.44 -0.53 1.74
C TYR A 136 -10.36 0.07 0.33
N TRP A 137 -9.25 -0.16 -0.39
CA TRP A 137 -9.07 0.38 -1.74
C TRP A 137 -10.02 -0.25 -2.77
N VAL A 138 -10.25 -1.56 -2.69
CA VAL A 138 -11.21 -2.25 -3.58
C VAL A 138 -12.61 -1.68 -3.42
N GLU A 139 -13.09 -1.52 -2.17
CA GLU A 139 -14.41 -0.99 -1.88
C GLU A 139 -14.55 0.48 -2.32
N ARG A 140 -13.56 1.32 -1.99
CA ARG A 140 -13.56 2.72 -2.43
C ARG A 140 -13.54 2.86 -3.95
N ALA A 141 -12.72 2.05 -4.63
CA ALA A 141 -12.67 2.03 -6.09
C ALA A 141 -14.00 1.58 -6.70
N ALA A 142 -14.65 0.56 -6.12
CA ALA A 142 -15.96 0.08 -6.56
C ALA A 142 -17.06 1.13 -6.39
N THR A 143 -17.15 1.78 -5.22
CA THR A 143 -18.10 2.87 -4.96
C THR A 143 -17.90 4.02 -5.96
N MET A 144 -16.66 4.46 -6.13
CA MET A 144 -16.34 5.56 -7.04
C MET A 144 -16.61 5.19 -8.50
N ALA A 145 -16.28 3.96 -8.92
CA ALA A 145 -16.59 3.47 -10.26
C ALA A 145 -18.09 3.50 -10.52
N GLY A 146 -18.93 3.06 -9.57
CA GLY A 146 -20.38 3.10 -9.68
C GLY A 146 -20.92 4.53 -9.88
N LEU A 147 -20.39 5.50 -9.12
CA LEU A 147 -20.80 6.90 -9.21
C LEU A 147 -20.37 7.57 -10.53
N ILE A 148 -19.12 7.39 -10.93
CA ILE A 148 -18.58 8.00 -12.16
C ILE A 148 -19.22 7.37 -13.39
N GLN A 149 -19.47 6.06 -13.35
CA GLN A 149 -19.99 5.30 -14.49
C GLN A 149 -21.50 5.12 -14.45
N THR A 150 -22.23 5.89 -13.63
CA THR A 150 -23.69 5.79 -13.60
C THR A 150 -24.29 6.10 -14.97
N THR A 151 -25.33 5.35 -15.33
CA THR A 151 -26.13 5.56 -16.55
C THR A 151 -27.52 6.09 -16.23
N ASP A 152 -27.79 6.34 -14.95
CA ASP A 152 -29.02 6.95 -14.47
C ASP A 152 -28.92 8.49 -14.55
N PRO A 153 -29.85 9.18 -15.23
CA PRO A 153 -29.76 10.62 -15.46
C PRO A 153 -29.84 11.43 -14.16
N ASP A 154 -30.68 11.02 -13.21
CA ASP A 154 -30.88 11.75 -11.95
C ASP A 154 -29.66 11.61 -11.04
N THR A 155 -29.09 10.41 -10.95
CA THR A 155 -27.83 10.15 -10.24
C THR A 155 -26.68 10.96 -10.84
N ALA A 156 -26.59 11.03 -12.18
CA ALA A 156 -25.56 11.81 -12.85
C ALA A 156 -25.71 13.31 -12.56
N ALA A 157 -26.94 13.84 -12.64
CA ALA A 157 -27.23 15.23 -12.33
C ALA A 157 -26.90 15.59 -10.87
N GLY A 158 -27.28 14.72 -9.93
CA GLY A 158 -26.98 14.88 -8.51
C GLY A 158 -25.48 14.86 -8.21
N ARG A 159 -24.75 13.90 -8.79
CA ARG A 159 -23.27 13.84 -8.70
C ARG A 159 -22.65 15.14 -9.21
N ASP A 160 -23.05 15.61 -10.39
CA ASP A 160 -22.47 16.78 -11.02
C ASP A 160 -22.75 18.06 -10.24
N ALA A 161 -23.97 18.19 -9.68
CA ALA A 161 -24.31 19.28 -8.77
C ALA A 161 -23.47 19.24 -7.49
N HIS A 162 -23.31 18.05 -6.89
CA HIS A 162 -22.49 17.88 -5.69
C HIS A 162 -21.03 18.25 -5.92
N LEU A 163 -20.41 17.78 -7.02
CA LEU A 163 -19.01 18.08 -7.34
C LEU A 163 -18.78 19.55 -7.65
N ARG A 164 -19.73 20.23 -8.31
CA ARG A 164 -19.66 21.69 -8.53
C ARG A 164 -19.72 22.47 -7.22
N ALA A 165 -20.60 22.06 -6.29
CA ALA A 165 -20.71 22.69 -4.98
C ALA A 165 -19.55 22.33 -4.04
N ASN A 166 -18.91 21.16 -4.23
CA ASN A 166 -17.86 20.65 -3.37
C ASN A 166 -16.64 20.19 -4.18
N PRO A 167 -15.84 21.09 -4.78
CA PRO A 167 -14.69 20.71 -5.60
C PRO A 167 -13.67 19.84 -4.84
N ALA A 168 -13.54 20.02 -3.53
CA ALA A 168 -12.66 19.22 -2.67
C ALA A 168 -13.09 17.76 -2.54
N ALA A 169 -14.37 17.42 -2.80
CA ALA A 169 -14.86 16.05 -2.77
C ALA A 169 -14.24 15.15 -3.86
N ALA A 170 -13.57 15.74 -4.86
CA ALA A 170 -12.81 15.02 -5.87
C ALA A 170 -11.41 14.60 -5.39
N ALA A 171 -10.95 15.04 -4.22
CA ALA A 171 -9.65 14.66 -3.68
C ALA A 171 -9.59 13.14 -3.41
N PRO A 172 -8.46 12.48 -3.69
CA PRO A 172 -8.29 11.09 -3.34
C PRO A 172 -8.37 10.94 -1.80
N PRO A 173 -9.01 9.88 -1.30
CA PRO A 173 -9.07 9.65 0.14
C PRO A 173 -7.67 9.33 0.69
N PRO A 174 -7.43 9.58 1.99
CA PRO A 174 -6.16 9.23 2.62
C PRO A 174 -5.94 7.71 2.59
N ALA A 175 -4.67 7.30 2.57
CA ALA A 175 -4.34 5.88 2.66
C ALA A 175 -4.73 5.33 4.04
N PRO A 176 -5.34 4.13 4.10
CA PRO A 176 -5.64 3.49 5.37
C PRO A 176 -4.33 3.02 6.04
N PRO A 177 -4.31 2.86 7.37
CA PRO A 177 -3.22 2.16 8.03
C PRO A 177 -3.19 0.68 7.61
N LEU A 178 -2.15 -0.04 8.01
CA LEU A 178 -2.16 -1.50 8.02
C LEU A 178 -3.28 -2.03 8.93
N GLY A 179 -3.82 -3.18 8.56
CA GLY A 179 -4.60 -4.00 9.50
C GLY A 179 -3.72 -4.57 10.62
N PRO A 180 -4.30 -5.32 11.57
CA PRO A 180 -3.57 -5.85 12.72
C PRO A 180 -2.35 -6.68 12.33
N GLY A 181 -1.25 -6.54 13.08
CA GLY A 181 -0.02 -7.29 12.85
C GLY A 181 1.13 -6.73 13.67
N LEU A 182 2.32 -6.64 13.07
CA LEU A 182 3.52 -6.15 13.74
C LEU A 182 3.55 -4.62 13.79
N HIS A 183 2.71 -4.03 14.64
CA HIS A 183 2.73 -2.62 15.01
C HIS A 183 1.82 -2.37 16.21
N THR A 184 1.96 -1.22 16.88
CA THR A 184 1.19 -0.84 18.07
C THR A 184 -0.08 -0.05 17.74
N GLY A 185 -0.60 -0.15 16.51
CA GLY A 185 -1.71 0.66 15.99
C GLY A 185 -3.02 0.56 16.77
N ALA A 186 -3.21 -0.56 17.48
CA ALA A 186 -4.37 -0.76 18.36
C ALA A 186 -4.32 0.09 19.64
N ARG A 187 -3.13 0.59 20.02
CA ARG A 187 -2.89 1.43 21.20
C ARG A 187 -2.57 2.88 20.83
N ASP A 188 -1.92 3.09 19.68
CA ASP A 188 -1.50 4.40 19.20
C ASP A 188 -1.73 4.53 17.68
N GLU A 189 -2.58 5.47 17.27
CA GLU A 189 -2.98 5.65 15.86
C GLU A 189 -1.86 6.15 14.93
N ARG A 190 -0.72 6.59 15.47
CA ARG A 190 0.47 6.94 14.70
C ARG A 190 1.11 5.70 14.08
N ALA A 191 0.98 4.55 14.75
CA ALA A 191 1.51 3.27 14.29
C ALA A 191 0.64 2.62 13.20
N GLY A 192 1.25 1.77 12.37
CA GLY A 192 0.58 1.17 11.21
C GLY A 192 0.39 2.12 10.03
N ARG A 193 0.92 3.35 10.10
CA ARG A 193 0.95 4.33 9.00
C ARG A 193 2.33 4.39 8.36
N LEU A 194 2.39 4.85 7.11
CA LEU A 194 3.67 5.12 6.46
C LEU A 194 4.41 6.23 7.20
N SER A 195 5.68 6.00 7.46
CA SER A 195 6.59 7.04 7.92
C SER A 195 6.83 8.07 6.81
N ILE A 196 7.22 9.29 7.18
CA ILE A 196 7.71 10.27 6.23
C ILE A 196 9.09 9.84 5.70
N GLN A 197 9.52 10.44 4.59
CA GLN A 197 10.86 10.24 4.03
C GLN A 197 11.65 11.56 4.08
N PRO A 198 12.37 11.84 5.18
CA PRO A 198 13.20 13.03 5.29
C PRO A 198 14.32 13.05 4.26
N VAL A 199 14.64 14.26 3.78
CA VAL A 199 15.91 14.54 3.09
C VAL A 199 16.87 15.12 4.13
N LEU A 200 18.01 14.47 4.30
CA LEU A 200 19.05 14.81 5.26
C LEU A 200 19.83 16.05 4.79
N ALA A 201 20.61 16.64 5.70
CA ALA A 201 21.34 17.88 5.43
C ALA A 201 22.39 17.78 4.31
N ASP A 202 22.85 16.56 4.01
CA ASP A 202 23.78 16.25 2.91
C ASP A 202 23.05 15.92 1.58
N GLY A 203 21.72 16.01 1.56
CA GLY A 203 20.87 15.69 0.41
C GLY A 203 20.52 14.20 0.27
N GLN A 204 21.07 13.33 1.12
CA GLN A 204 20.71 11.91 1.14
C GLN A 204 19.28 11.74 1.66
N ARG A 205 18.53 10.77 1.15
CA ARG A 205 17.22 10.42 1.71
C ARG A 205 17.39 9.42 2.85
N LEU A 206 16.56 9.53 3.89
CA LEU A 206 16.67 8.66 5.08
C LEU A 206 16.59 7.16 4.71
N ASP A 207 15.66 6.75 3.85
CA ASP A 207 15.58 5.35 3.42
C ASP A 207 16.82 4.83 2.69
N ASP A 208 17.61 5.69 2.03
CA ASP A 208 18.85 5.29 1.35
C ASP A 208 19.95 4.98 2.38
N LEU A 209 19.95 5.70 3.51
CA LEU A 209 20.83 5.44 4.65
C LEU A 209 20.41 4.16 5.40
N VAL A 210 19.10 3.98 5.63
CA VAL A 210 18.57 2.86 6.41
C VAL A 210 18.58 1.55 5.61
N GLY A 211 18.29 1.60 4.30
CA GLY A 211 18.07 0.39 3.51
C GLY A 211 16.82 -0.38 3.97
N VAL A 212 16.73 -1.68 3.70
CA VAL A 212 15.55 -2.53 4.03
C VAL A 212 15.72 -3.17 5.42
N ARG A 213 15.83 -2.31 6.44
CA ARG A 213 16.05 -2.67 7.85
C ARG A 213 15.04 -1.95 8.74
N PHE A 214 14.92 -2.39 9.99
CA PHE A 214 14.24 -1.60 11.01
C PHE A 214 15.06 -0.33 11.29
N LEU A 215 14.38 0.77 11.59
CA LEU A 215 14.99 2.01 12.05
C LEU A 215 14.48 2.29 13.45
N LEU A 216 15.40 2.42 14.41
CA LEU A 216 15.16 3.11 15.67
C LEU A 216 15.68 4.54 15.52
N ALA A 217 14.77 5.51 15.46
CA ALA A 217 15.10 6.93 15.55
C ALA A 217 14.71 7.43 16.94
N THR A 218 15.65 7.99 17.70
CA THR A 218 15.38 8.46 19.07
C THR A 218 16.34 9.56 19.52
N SER A 219 16.07 10.24 20.63
CA SER A 219 17.04 11.13 21.27
C SER A 219 18.15 10.34 21.99
N PRO A 220 19.38 10.86 22.10
CA PRO A 220 20.44 10.24 22.90
C PRO A 220 20.00 9.96 24.34
N GLN A 221 19.26 10.89 24.95
CA GLN A 221 18.80 10.79 26.33
C GLN A 221 17.87 9.60 26.55
N LEU A 222 16.97 9.33 25.60
CA LEU A 222 16.04 8.21 25.73
C LEU A 222 16.74 6.88 25.47
N LEU A 223 17.69 6.84 24.53
CA LEU A 223 18.52 5.66 24.28
C LEU A 223 19.41 5.30 25.49
N ASP A 224 19.99 6.31 26.14
CA ASP A 224 20.78 6.14 27.36
C ASP A 224 19.96 5.65 28.56
N GLY A 225 18.63 5.83 28.52
CA GLY A 225 17.70 5.38 29.55
C GLY A 225 17.29 3.90 29.43
N LEU A 226 17.67 3.20 28.36
CA LEU A 226 17.39 1.77 28.19
C LEU A 226 18.27 0.92 29.14
N ALA A 227 17.79 -0.26 29.51
CA ALA A 227 18.64 -1.25 30.16
C ALA A 227 19.90 -1.55 29.31
N PRO A 228 21.10 -1.66 29.92
CA PRO A 228 22.36 -1.84 29.19
C PRO A 228 22.33 -3.00 28.19
N ASP A 229 21.74 -4.14 28.58
CA ASP A 229 21.64 -5.31 27.72
C ASP A 229 20.70 -5.09 26.53
N THR A 230 19.56 -4.40 26.73
CA THR A 230 18.62 -4.05 25.66
C THR A 230 19.27 -3.10 24.65
N ARG A 231 20.00 -2.09 25.14
CA ARG A 231 20.74 -1.15 24.30
C ARG A 231 21.81 -1.87 23.48
N ALA A 232 22.65 -2.68 24.14
CA ALA A 232 23.70 -3.43 23.46
C ALA A 232 23.12 -4.38 22.40
N ALA A 233 21.98 -5.03 22.68
CA ALA A 233 21.31 -5.92 21.75
C ALA A 233 20.81 -5.19 20.49
N VAL A 234 20.14 -4.03 20.65
CA VAL A 234 19.59 -3.28 19.49
C VAL A 234 20.69 -2.61 18.67
N GLU A 235 21.76 -2.12 19.30
CA GLU A 235 22.90 -1.51 18.60
C GLU A 235 23.74 -2.56 17.84
N ALA A 236 23.78 -3.80 18.32
CA ALA A 236 24.50 -4.91 17.67
C ALA A 236 23.66 -5.67 16.62
N ASP A 237 22.35 -5.45 16.55
CA ASP A 237 21.48 -6.15 15.60
C ASP A 237 21.68 -5.63 14.16
N PRO A 238 22.15 -6.46 13.22
CA PRO A 238 22.35 -6.02 11.84
C PRO A 238 21.04 -5.71 11.09
N GLU A 239 19.89 -6.12 11.62
CA GLU A 239 18.57 -5.81 11.07
C GLU A 239 18.00 -4.47 11.53
N THR A 240 18.68 -3.80 12.46
CA THR A 240 18.23 -2.54 13.04
C THR A 240 19.28 -1.45 12.86
N VAL A 241 18.84 -0.30 12.37
CA VAL A 241 19.66 0.92 12.30
C VAL A 241 19.22 1.84 13.43
N VAL A 242 20.15 2.20 14.31
CA VAL A 242 19.90 3.15 15.39
C VAL A 242 20.44 4.52 14.97
N LEU A 243 19.58 5.53 14.91
CA LEU A 243 19.94 6.91 14.63
C LEU A 243 19.53 7.81 15.80
N THR A 244 20.45 8.66 16.23
CA THR A 244 20.22 9.62 17.33
C THR A 244 20.61 11.06 17.01
N ALA A 245 21.37 11.29 15.94
CA ALA A 245 21.82 12.63 15.61
C ALA A 245 20.63 13.52 15.24
N PRO A 246 20.45 14.70 15.87
CA PRO A 246 19.29 15.57 15.60
C PRO A 246 19.09 15.93 14.13
N LYS A 247 20.19 16.06 13.36
CA LYS A 247 20.15 16.32 11.91
C LYS A 247 19.58 15.15 11.09
N GLN A 248 19.61 13.94 11.62
CA GLN A 248 19.09 12.74 10.97
C GLN A 248 17.65 12.45 11.39
N VAL A 249 17.35 12.59 12.69
CA VAL A 249 16.06 12.14 13.24
C VAL A 249 15.06 13.26 13.49
N GLY A 250 15.48 14.52 13.53
CA GLY A 250 14.64 15.64 13.98
C GLY A 250 13.34 15.80 13.20
N GLN A 251 13.39 15.73 11.86
CA GLN A 251 12.18 15.79 11.01
C GLN A 251 11.24 14.62 11.27
N LEU A 252 11.81 13.42 11.42
CA LEU A 252 11.03 12.20 11.66
C LEU A 252 10.36 12.23 13.04
N LEU A 253 11.10 12.54 14.10
CA LEU A 253 10.56 12.66 15.47
C LEU A 253 9.49 13.76 15.57
N ALA A 254 9.70 14.90 14.91
CA ALA A 254 8.71 15.97 14.85
C ALA A 254 7.42 15.51 14.14
N SER A 255 7.52 14.70 13.08
CA SER A 255 6.35 14.22 12.32
C SER A 255 5.44 13.27 13.09
N VAL A 256 5.96 12.63 14.14
CA VAL A 256 5.21 11.71 15.01
C VAL A 256 4.96 12.29 16.39
N GLU A 257 5.49 13.49 16.67
CA GLU A 257 5.38 14.19 17.96
C GLU A 257 5.81 13.30 19.14
N ALA A 258 6.92 12.57 19.00
CA ALA A 258 7.44 11.66 20.02
C ALA A 258 8.99 11.66 20.04
N PRO A 259 9.62 11.40 21.21
CA PRO A 259 11.08 11.33 21.33
C PRO A 259 11.69 10.02 20.78
N ALA A 260 10.87 9.02 20.44
CA ALA A 260 11.29 7.83 19.71
C ALA A 260 10.24 7.31 18.73
N VAL A 261 10.72 6.73 17.65
CA VAL A 261 9.92 5.96 16.69
C VAL A 261 10.71 4.76 16.18
N VAL A 262 10.02 3.63 16.04
CA VAL A 262 10.52 2.45 15.34
C VAL A 262 9.79 2.32 14.01
N VAL A 263 10.54 2.30 12.91
CA VAL A 263 10.01 2.14 11.55
C VAL A 263 10.45 0.78 11.01
N ARG A 264 9.52 0.08 10.36
CA ARG A 264 9.72 -1.24 9.77
C ARG A 264 10.49 -1.17 8.44
N PRO A 265 11.04 -2.30 7.96
CA PRO A 265 11.67 -2.37 6.63
C PRO A 265 10.75 -1.96 5.46
N ASP A 266 9.43 -2.10 5.61
CA ASP A 266 8.41 -1.67 4.64
C ASP A 266 7.92 -0.23 4.84
N ARG A 267 8.64 0.57 5.65
CA ARG A 267 8.43 1.99 5.92
C ARG A 267 7.18 2.33 6.75
N TYR A 268 6.50 1.32 7.27
CA TYR A 268 5.42 1.55 8.23
C TYR A 268 5.97 1.77 9.63
N ILE A 269 5.38 2.71 10.37
CA ILE A 269 5.68 2.93 11.78
C ILE A 269 5.24 1.69 12.56
N LEU A 270 6.19 1.01 13.19
CA LEU A 270 5.92 -0.07 14.13
C LEU A 270 5.27 0.49 15.39
N GLY A 271 5.84 1.58 15.89
CA GLY A 271 5.31 2.31 17.03
C GLY A 271 6.19 3.49 17.42
N VAL A 272 5.72 4.22 18.41
CA VAL A 272 6.39 5.40 18.98
C VAL A 272 6.52 5.20 20.49
N ALA A 273 7.44 5.91 21.11
CA ALA A 273 7.67 5.83 22.55
C ALA A 273 7.98 7.20 23.13
N ASP A 274 7.37 7.49 24.29
CA ASP A 274 7.57 8.73 25.04
C ASP A 274 8.54 8.53 26.22
N THR A 275 8.66 7.29 26.72
CA THR A 275 9.56 6.92 27.81
C THR A 275 10.49 5.77 27.44
N ALA A 276 11.56 5.58 28.21
CA ALA A 276 12.47 4.45 28.02
C ALA A 276 11.75 3.10 28.20
N ALA A 277 10.78 3.02 29.13
CA ALA A 277 9.98 1.81 29.34
C ALA A 277 9.07 1.49 28.14
N ASP A 278 8.49 2.52 27.51
CA ASP A 278 7.71 2.35 26.27
C ASP A 278 8.62 1.88 25.13
N LEU A 279 9.81 2.48 25.03
CA LEU A 279 10.79 2.11 24.02
C LEU A 279 11.27 0.67 24.20
N GLU A 280 11.58 0.24 25.42
CA GLU A 280 11.91 -1.17 25.68
C GLU A 280 10.76 -2.11 25.28
N SER A 281 9.53 -1.75 25.61
CA SER A 281 8.35 -2.54 25.24
C SER A 281 8.19 -2.64 23.73
N LEU A 282 8.52 -1.57 23.00
CA LEU A 282 8.51 -1.51 21.54
C LEU A 282 9.62 -2.38 20.93
N LEU A 283 10.84 -2.33 21.49
CA LEU A 283 11.98 -3.11 21.02
C LEU A 283 11.78 -4.61 21.21
N ARG A 284 11.03 -5.05 22.22
CA ARG A 284 10.65 -6.47 22.40
C ARG A 284 9.78 -7.02 21.26
N LEU A 285 9.17 -6.16 20.44
CA LEU A 285 8.41 -6.58 19.26
C LEU A 285 9.31 -6.85 18.06
N LEU A 286 10.54 -6.33 18.05
CA LEU A 286 11.46 -6.57 16.95
C LEU A 286 11.77 -8.08 16.89
N PRO A 287 11.79 -8.68 15.69
CA PRO A 287 12.21 -10.06 15.50
C PRO A 287 13.75 -10.14 15.62
N MET A 288 14.26 -9.82 16.80
CA MET A 288 15.66 -9.99 17.16
C MET A 288 15.85 -11.44 17.54
N THR A 289 16.84 -12.09 16.94
CA THR A 289 17.30 -13.36 17.47
C THR A 289 17.93 -13.12 18.84
N SER A 290 17.26 -13.55 19.92
CA SER A 290 18.04 -14.01 21.07
C SER A 290 19.02 -15.08 20.56
N PRO A 291 20.25 -15.14 21.08
CA PRO A 291 21.15 -16.24 20.76
C PRO A 291 20.39 -17.53 21.06
N ARG A 292 20.15 -18.36 20.03
CA ARG A 292 19.38 -19.59 20.17
C ARG A 292 19.98 -20.40 21.31
N GLY A 293 19.23 -20.52 22.42
CA GLY A 293 19.38 -21.69 23.28
C GLY A 293 18.92 -22.89 22.47
N ASP A 294 19.74 -23.93 22.42
CA ASP A 294 19.50 -25.18 21.71
C ASP A 294 18.09 -25.72 21.99
N ALA A 295 17.17 -25.55 21.05
CA ALA A 295 15.96 -26.35 21.00
C ALA A 295 16.33 -27.68 20.33
N ALA A 296 16.62 -28.68 21.16
CA ALA A 296 16.82 -30.06 20.73
C ALA A 296 15.70 -30.49 19.78
N ALA A 297 16.09 -30.98 18.60
CA ALA A 297 15.18 -31.52 17.61
C ALA A 297 14.39 -32.69 18.22
N VAL A 298 13.07 -32.51 18.36
CA VAL A 298 12.15 -33.62 18.65
C VAL A 298 11.96 -34.40 17.35
N PRO A 299 12.24 -35.72 17.30
CA PRO A 299 12.09 -36.50 16.09
C PRO A 299 10.61 -36.69 15.75
N VAL A 300 10.26 -36.39 14.50
CA VAL A 300 8.95 -36.68 13.91
C VAL A 300 8.86 -38.19 13.62
N PRO A 301 7.83 -38.92 14.10
CA PRO A 301 7.67 -40.33 13.76
C PRO A 301 7.19 -40.50 12.31
N PRO A 302 7.57 -41.60 11.63
CA PRO A 302 7.21 -41.82 10.24
C PRO A 302 5.70 -42.04 10.09
N SER A 303 5.09 -41.35 9.11
CA SER A 303 3.69 -41.52 8.73
C SER A 303 3.46 -42.90 8.11
N ARG A 304 2.38 -43.58 8.55
CA ARG A 304 1.78 -44.72 7.85
C ARG A 304 0.90 -44.25 6.71
#